data_AF-A0A6B3FW81-F1
#
_entry.id   AF-A0A6B3FW81-F1
#
_cell.length_a   1.000
_cell.length_b   1.000
_cell.length_c   1.000
_cell.angle_alpha   90.00
_cell.angle_beta   90.00
_cell.angle_gamma   90.00
#
_symmetry.space_group_name_H-M   'P 1'
#
loop_
_entity.id
_entity.type
_entity.pdbx_description
1 polymer ?
#
loop_
_entity_poly.entity_id
_entity_poly.type
_entity_poly.pdbx_seq_one_letter_code
_entity_poly.pdbx_strand_id
1 'polypeptide(L)'
;MMIGAVGDDVYGTRLREGLEHAGVDTDLLHTAEGPSGTAHIVVDDTGSNAIVVVPGANGVVTTLGPGEIAAIAASEILLMQLELPLSAVVEGARAARA
;
A
#
# COMPACT_ATOMS: atom_id res chain seq x y z
N MET A 1 0.02 -7.04 -9.88
CA MET A 1 -0.80 -7.17 -8.66
C MET A 1 -0.32 -6.18 -7.62
N MET A 2 -1.24 -5.57 -6.88
CA MET A 2 -0.95 -4.67 -5.76
C MET A 2 -1.38 -5.33 -4.45
N ILE A 3 -0.48 -5.34 -3.46
CA ILE A 3 -0.74 -5.80 -2.09
C ILE A 3 -0.62 -4.60 -1.16
N GLY A 4 -1.64 -4.37 -0.33
CA GLY A 4 -1.69 -3.23 0.57
C GLY A 4 -3.11 -3.00 1.09
N ALA A 5 -3.42 -1.79 1.57
CA ALA A 5 -4.76 -1.44 1.98
C ALA A 5 -5.13 0.00 1.61
N VAL A 6 -6.38 0.20 1.20
CA VAL A 6 -7.05 1.49 1.14
C VAL A 6 -8.07 1.61 2.27
N GLY A 7 -8.52 2.82 2.60
CA GLY A 7 -9.59 3.02 3.55
C GLY A 7 -10.97 2.68 2.98
N ASP A 8 -11.98 2.61 3.83
CA ASP A 8 -13.40 2.53 3.45
C ASP A 8 -14.03 3.91 3.16
N ASP A 9 -13.18 4.93 3.05
CA ASP A 9 -13.55 6.28 2.65
C ASP A 9 -13.77 6.43 1.13
N VAL A 10 -14.30 7.58 0.73
CA VAL A 10 -14.53 7.92 -0.69
C VAL A 10 -13.24 7.90 -1.53
N TYR A 11 -12.09 8.11 -0.89
CA TYR A 11 -10.80 8.06 -1.59
C TYR A 11 -10.38 6.62 -1.86
N GLY A 12 -10.65 5.69 -0.95
CA GLY A 12 -10.31 4.28 -1.12
C GLY A 12 -10.98 3.66 -2.34
N THR A 13 -12.27 3.95 -2.55
CA THR A 13 -12.97 3.56 -3.79
C THR A 13 -12.28 4.12 -5.03
N ARG A 14 -11.99 5.43 -5.05
CA ARG A 14 -11.34 6.09 -6.20
C ARG A 14 -9.92 5.58 -6.47
N LEU A 15 -9.16 5.29 -5.41
CA LEU A 15 -7.81 4.76 -5.51
C LEU A 15 -7.83 3.36 -6.13
N ARG A 16 -8.74 2.49 -5.69
CA ARG A 16 -8.94 1.16 -6.26
C ARG A 16 -9.36 1.25 -7.73
N GLU A 17 -10.39 2.04 -8.05
CA GLU A 17 -10.86 2.23 -9.43
C GLU A 17 -9.75 2.77 -10.34
N GLY A 18 -8.90 3.68 -9.84
CA GLY A 18 -7.76 4.20 -10.58
C GLY A 18 -6.70 3.14 -10.89
N LEU A 19 -6.41 2.25 -9.93
CA LEU A 19 -5.50 1.11 -10.12
C LEU A 19 -6.08 0.13 -11.15
N GLU A 20 -7.34 -0.25 -11.01
CA GLU A 20 -8.04 -1.16 -11.92
C GLU A 20 -8.08 -0.58 -13.35
N HIS A 21 -8.38 0.71 -13.50
CA HIS A 21 -8.38 1.39 -14.79
C HIS A 21 -6.98 1.41 -15.45
N ALA A 22 -5.92 1.45 -14.64
CA ALA A 22 -4.54 1.34 -15.11
C ALA A 22 -4.11 -0.10 -15.42
N GLY A 23 -5.00 -1.09 -15.26
CA GLY A 23 -4.71 -2.50 -15.50
C GLY A 23 -3.95 -3.18 -14.35
N VAL A 24 -3.96 -2.60 -13.15
CA VAL A 24 -3.38 -3.21 -11.95
C VAL A 24 -4.39 -4.18 -11.35
N ASP A 25 -3.98 -5.43 -11.16
CA ASP A 25 -4.72 -6.42 -10.37
C ASP A 25 -4.75 -6.01 -8.88
N THR A 26 -5.95 -5.82 -8.35
CA THR A 26 -6.25 -5.37 -6.98
C THR A 26 -6.93 -6.43 -6.10
N ASP A 27 -6.90 -7.71 -6.49
CA ASP A 27 -7.56 -8.79 -5.74
C ASP A 27 -7.01 -8.92 -4.30
N LEU A 28 -5.74 -8.55 -4.08
CA LEU A 28 -5.08 -8.53 -2.77
C LEU A 28 -4.87 -7.12 -2.19
N LEU A 29 -5.55 -6.11 -2.75
CA LEU A 29 -5.65 -4.79 -2.14
C LEU A 29 -6.81 -4.81 -1.14
N HIS A 30 -6.53 -4.67 0.14
CA HIS A 30 -7.54 -4.69 1.20
C HIS A 30 -8.28 -3.36 1.32
N THR A 31 -9.45 -3.41 1.95
CA THR A 31 -10.15 -2.23 2.45
C THR A 31 -10.15 -2.30 3.98
N ALA A 32 -9.48 -1.36 4.63
CA ALA A 32 -9.44 -1.23 6.08
C ALA A 32 -10.48 -0.22 6.58
N GLU A 33 -10.97 -0.40 7.81
CA GLU A 33 -11.83 0.58 8.46
C GLU A 33 -11.08 1.91 8.66
N GLY A 34 -11.70 3.02 8.26
CA GLY A 34 -11.15 4.37 8.42
C GLY A 34 -10.49 4.91 7.14
N PRO A 35 -9.74 6.03 7.27
CA PRO A 35 -9.29 6.78 6.10
C PRO A 35 -8.15 6.08 5.36
N SER A 36 -8.11 6.31 4.05
CA SER A 36 -6.95 6.00 3.22
C SER A 36 -5.73 6.78 3.69
N GLY A 37 -4.52 6.26 3.42
CA GLY A 37 -3.28 7.00 3.72
C GLY A 37 -3.20 8.30 2.95
N THR A 38 -2.73 9.37 3.59
CA THR A 38 -2.61 10.69 2.98
C THR A 38 -1.24 11.31 3.23
N ALA A 39 -0.83 12.18 2.30
CA ALA A 39 0.32 13.05 2.46
C ALA A 39 -0.13 14.50 2.26
N HIS A 40 0.12 15.35 3.25
CA HIS A 40 -0.11 16.78 3.17
C HIS A 40 1.18 17.46 2.73
N ILE A 41 1.20 17.94 1.48
CA ILE A 41 2.37 18.56 0.86
C ILE A 41 2.14 20.07 0.84
N VAL A 42 2.97 20.80 1.57
CA VAL A 42 3.00 22.27 1.56
C VAL A 42 4.25 22.70 0.81
N VAL A 43 4.09 23.58 -0.17
CA VAL A 43 5.21 24.15 -0.94
C VAL A 43 5.38 25.60 -0.51
N ASP A 44 6.58 25.98 -0.10
CA ASP A 44 6.89 27.37 0.24
C ASP A 44 7.22 28.22 -0.99
N ASP A 45 7.37 29.54 -0.79
CA ASP A 45 7.67 30.50 -1.87
C ASP A 45 9.02 30.25 -2.55
N THR A 46 9.90 29.44 -1.95
CA THR A 46 11.20 29.04 -2.53
C THR A 46 11.10 27.76 -3.36
N GLY A 47 9.94 27.08 -3.33
CA GLY A 47 9.71 25.80 -3.97
C GLY A 47 10.07 24.59 -3.10
N SER A 48 10.32 24.77 -1.79
CA SER A 48 10.62 23.66 -0.88
C SER A 48 9.35 22.96 -0.41
N ASN A 49 9.38 21.62 -0.34
CA ASN A 49 8.25 20.80 0.13
C ASN A 49 8.40 20.48 1.63
N ALA A 50 7.37 20.79 2.42
CA ALA A 50 7.13 20.22 3.74
C ALA A 50 6.02 19.17 3.63
N ILE A 51 6.32 17.92 4.01
CA ILE A 51 5.41 16.78 3.83
C ILE A 51 5.06 16.18 5.19
N VAL A 52 3.77 16.10 5.50
CA VAL A 52 3.25 15.38 6.65
C VAL A 52 2.51 14.14 6.17
N VAL A 53 2.97 12.97 6.59
CA VAL A 53 2.38 11.67 6.20
C VAL A 53 1.48 11.16 7.31
N VAL A 54 0.26 10.78 6.94
CA VAL A 54 -0.71 10.09 7.80
C VAL A 54 -0.95 8.70 7.19
N PRO A 55 -0.44 7.62 7.80
CA PRO A 55 -0.47 6.30 7.18
C PRO A 55 -1.88 5.79 6.85
N GLY A 56 -2.90 6.14 7.65
CA GLY A 56 -4.27 5.65 7.47
C GLY A 56 -4.32 4.11 7.36
N ALA A 57 -5.08 3.62 6.40
CA ALA A 57 -5.19 2.19 6.07
C ALA A 57 -3.83 1.47 5.85
N ASN A 58 -2.80 2.16 5.33
CA ASN A 58 -1.47 1.54 5.18
C ASN A 58 -0.88 1.13 6.54
N GLY A 59 -1.14 1.92 7.58
CA GLY A 59 -0.61 1.71 8.92
C GLY A 59 -1.14 0.45 9.63
N VAL A 60 -2.25 -0.11 9.16
CA VAL A 60 -2.83 -1.33 9.77
C VAL A 60 -2.34 -2.62 9.11
N VAL A 61 -1.63 -2.55 7.98
CA VAL A 61 -1.06 -3.71 7.27
C VAL A 61 0.20 -4.20 7.99
N THR A 62 0.00 -4.90 9.09
CA THR A 62 1.09 -5.35 9.99
C THR A 62 1.60 -6.75 9.68
N THR A 63 0.87 -7.53 8.89
CA THR A 63 1.22 -8.90 8.49
C THR A 63 0.63 -9.20 7.11
N LEU A 64 1.17 -10.23 6.45
CA LEU A 64 0.69 -10.76 5.18
C LEU A 64 -0.06 -12.08 5.39
N GLY A 65 -1.20 -12.23 4.73
CA GLY A 65 -1.97 -13.47 4.74
C GLY A 65 -1.41 -14.54 3.78
N PRO A 66 -2.00 -15.75 3.79
CA PRO A 66 -1.57 -16.84 2.92
C PRO A 66 -1.69 -16.51 1.42
N GLY A 67 -2.68 -15.69 1.03
CA GLY A 67 -2.89 -15.27 -0.35
C GLY A 67 -1.77 -14.37 -0.85
N GLU A 68 -1.39 -13.36 -0.06
CA GLU A 68 -0.26 -12.48 -0.35
C GLU A 68 1.05 -13.25 -0.44
N ILE A 69 1.30 -14.14 0.53
CA ILE A 69 2.52 -14.95 0.56
C ILE A 69 2.62 -15.83 -0.68
N ALA A 70 1.53 -16.49 -1.07
CA ALA A 70 1.49 -17.34 -2.27
C ALA A 70 1.69 -16.52 -3.56
N ALA A 71 1.06 -15.36 -3.66
CA ALA A 71 1.21 -14.47 -4.82
C ALA A 71 2.64 -13.93 -4.95
N ILE A 72 3.26 -13.56 -3.82
CA ILE A 72 4.65 -13.13 -3.78
C ILE A 72 5.58 -14.27 -4.23
N ALA A 73 5.42 -15.48 -3.69
CA ALA A 73 6.26 -16.63 -4.05
C ALA A 73 6.11 -17.05 -5.53
N ALA A 74 4.95 -16.80 -6.14
CA ALA A 74 4.70 -17.06 -7.56
C ALA A 74 5.20 -15.94 -8.50
N SER A 75 5.66 -14.81 -7.96
CA SER A 75 6.08 -13.65 -8.74
C SER A 75 7.57 -13.69 -9.08
N GLU A 76 7.95 -13.31 -10.30
CA GLU A 76 9.36 -13.21 -10.70
C GLU A 76 10.08 -12.03 -10.03
N ILE A 77 9.34 -10.96 -9.74
CA ILE A 77 9.86 -9.72 -9.15
C ILE A 77 8.90 -9.24 -8.07
N LEU A 78 9.45 -8.94 -6.90
CA LEU A 78 8.78 -8.21 -5.83
C LEU A 78 9.38 -6.80 -5.72
N LEU A 79 8.55 -5.77 -5.90
CA LEU A 79 8.89 -4.37 -5.62
C LEU A 79 8.21 -3.93 -4.33
N MET A 80 8.96 -3.32 -3.41
CA MET A 80 8.47 -2.84 -2.12
C MET A 80 9.04 -1.47 -1.75
N GLN A 81 8.35 -0.80 -0.84
CA GLN A 81 8.73 0.45 -0.19
C GLN A 81 8.58 0.31 1.33
N LEU A 82 8.99 1.32 2.10
CA LEU A 82 8.89 1.36 3.56
C LEU A 82 7.68 2.19 4.06
N GLU A 83 6.56 2.17 3.33
CA GLU A 83 5.34 2.91 3.69
C GLU A 83 4.27 2.04 4.39
N LEU A 84 4.53 0.74 4.51
CA LEU A 84 3.79 -0.16 5.41
C LEU A 84 4.60 -0.38 6.69
N PRO A 85 3.96 -0.84 7.79
CA PRO A 85 4.66 -1.37 8.95
C PRO A 85 5.79 -2.33 8.55
N LEU A 86 6.97 -2.13 9.16
CA LEU A 86 8.18 -2.89 8.81
C LEU A 86 8.01 -4.41 8.93
N SER A 87 7.12 -4.88 9.82
CA SER A 87 6.79 -6.30 9.97
C SER A 87 6.26 -6.92 8.68
N ALA A 88 5.29 -6.27 8.01
CA ALA A 88 4.74 -6.75 6.75
C ALA A 88 5.79 -6.71 5.61
N VAL A 89 6.60 -5.65 5.55
CA VAL A 89 7.69 -5.55 4.56
C VAL A 89 8.71 -6.69 4.72
N VAL A 90 9.08 -7.01 5.96
CA VAL A 90 10.00 -8.11 6.26
C VAL A 90 9.37 -9.47 5.92
N GLU A 91 8.08 -9.66 6.18
CA GLU A 91 7.36 -10.87 5.76
C GLU A 91 7.36 -11.03 4.25
N GLY A 92 7.08 -9.96 3.49
CA GLY A 92 7.13 -9.98 2.03
C GLY A 92 8.52 -10.31 1.49
N ALA A 93 9.57 -9.69 2.06
CA ALA A 93 10.95 -9.98 1.69
C ALA A 93 11.34 -11.44 1.97
N ARG A 94 10.83 -12.04 3.05
CA ARG A 94 11.06 -13.46 3.37
C ARG A 94 10.31 -14.39 2.40
N ALA A 95 9.06 -14.06 2.07
CA ALA A 95 8.26 -14.83 1.13
C ALA A 95 8.88 -14.87 -0.28
N ALA A 96 9.43 -13.75 -0.76
CA ALA A 96 10.07 -13.68 -2.09
C ALA A 96 11.41 -14.42 -2.18
N ARG A 97 12.06 -14.69 -1.05
CA ARG A 97 13.34 -15.42 -1.01
C ARG A 97 13.15 -16.95 -1.01
N ALA A 98 11.94 -17.42 -0.68
CA ALA A 98 11.64 -18.81 -0.38
C ALA A 98 11.67 -19.73 -1.62
#